data_AF-A0A2M7FMF1-F1
#
_entry.id   AF-A0A2M7FMF1-F1
#
_cell.length_a   1.000
_cell.length_b   1.000
_cell.length_c   1.000
_cell.angle_alpha   90.00
_cell.angle_beta   90.00
_cell.angle_gamma   90.00
#
_symmetry.space_group_name_H-M   'P 1'
#
loop_
_entity.id
_entity.type
_entity.pdbx_description
1 polymer ?
#
loop_
_entity_poly.entity_id
_entity_poly.type
_entity_poly.pdbx_seq_one_letter_code
_entity_poly.pdbx_strand_id
1 'polypeptide(L)' 'MLKWQQYPVSKIVRSCSQFPAILKEIPDYPKKLYFKGKLDIKKSHTLAIIGSRRFTAYGKQVAENLIVGLAGYDI' A
#
# COMPACT_ATOMS: atom_id res chain seq x y z
N MET A 1 -13.63 6.72 -16.24
CA MET A 1 -13.97 5.57 -15.37
C MET A 1 -12.69 5.07 -14.71
N LEU A 2 -12.62 4.97 -13.38
CA LEU A 2 -11.38 4.61 -12.68
C LEU A 2 -11.13 3.09 -12.82
N LYS A 3 -9.96 2.71 -13.34
CA LYS A 3 -9.58 1.33 -13.69
C LYS A 3 -9.73 0.30 -12.55
N TRP A 4 -9.79 0.72 -11.28
CA TRP A 4 -9.87 -0.19 -10.13
C TRP A 4 -11.28 -0.76 -9.90
N GLN A 5 -12.34 -0.12 -10.42
CA GLN A 5 -13.72 -0.56 -10.17
C GLN A 5 -14.01 -1.94 -10.77
N GLN A 6 -13.36 -2.28 -11.90
CA GLN A 6 -13.53 -3.54 -12.61
C GLN A 6 -12.94 -4.76 -11.90
N TYR A 7 -12.07 -4.56 -10.90
CA TYR A 7 -11.42 -5.68 -10.21
C TYR A 7 -12.38 -6.29 -9.18
N PRO A 8 -12.50 -7.63 -9.14
CA PRO A 8 -13.28 -8.31 -8.11
C PRO A 8 -12.64 -8.09 -6.73
N VAL A 9 -13.48 -8.02 -5.69
CA VAL A 9 -13.01 -7.97 -4.30
C VAL A 9 -12.54 -9.35 -3.90
N SER A 10 -11.27 -9.46 -3.55
CA SER A 10 -10.64 -10.66 -3.03
C SER A 10 -10.47 -10.58 -1.51
N LYS A 11 -10.35 -11.74 -0.85
CA LYS A 11 -10.24 -11.85 0.61
C LYS A 11 -9.10 -12.78 1.00
N ILE A 12 -8.27 -12.34 1.94
CA ILE A 12 -7.25 -13.18 2.59
C ILE A 12 -7.49 -13.24 4.10
N VAL A 13 -7.17 -14.37 4.69
CA VAL A 13 -7.27 -14.62 6.13
C VAL A 13 -5.87 -14.69 6.75
N ARG A 14 -5.74 -14.34 8.03
CA ARG A 14 -4.42 -14.30 8.72
C ARG A 14 -3.64 -15.61 8.73
N SER A 15 -4.32 -16.75 8.59
CA SER A 15 -3.70 -18.08 8.49
C SER A 15 -3.16 -18.41 7.11
N CYS A 16 -3.45 -17.60 6.09
CA CYS A 16 -2.95 -17.79 4.74
C CYS A 16 -1.48 -17.39 4.65
N SER A 17 -0.69 -18.14 3.89
CA SER A 17 0.72 -17.80 3.57
C SER A 17 0.86 -16.47 2.82
N GLN A 18 -0.20 -16.03 2.15
CA GLN A 18 -0.27 -14.75 1.45
C GLN A 18 -0.61 -13.56 2.36
N PHE A 19 -0.80 -13.77 3.67
CA PHE A 19 -1.05 -12.67 4.59
C PHE A 19 0.25 -11.90 4.88
N PRO A 20 0.30 -10.56 4.70
CA PRO A 20 1.53 -9.79 4.88
C PRO A 20 2.16 -9.99 6.26
N ALA A 21 3.44 -10.38 6.30
CA ALA A 21 4.16 -10.66 7.54
C ALA A 21 4.27 -9.40 8.41
N ILE A 22 4.56 -8.24 7.80
CA ILE A 22 4.69 -6.95 8.50
C ILE A 22 3.45 -6.57 9.31
N LEU A 23 2.25 -6.95 8.84
CA LEU A 23 1.02 -6.68 9.58
C LEU A 23 0.91 -7.53 10.84
N LYS A 24 1.61 -8.66 10.96
CA LYS A 24 1.59 -9.49 12.17
C LYS A 24 2.42 -8.87 13.30
N GLU A 25 3.24 -7.87 13.01
CA GLU A 25 4.11 -7.20 13.98
C GLU A 25 3.37 -6.13 14.79
N ILE A 26 2.25 -5.59 14.28
CA ILE A 26 1.46 -4.60 15.00
C ILE A 26 0.51 -5.27 16.01
N PRO A 27 0.23 -4.61 17.16
CA PRO A 27 -0.81 -5.07 18.07
C PRO A 27 -2.18 -5.05 17.37
N ASP A 28 -3.05 -5.99 17.75
CA ASP A 28 -4.41 -6.13 17.20
C ASP A 28 -4.49 -6.17 15.66
N TYR A 29 -3.51 -6.84 15.03
CA TYR A 29 -3.50 -7.00 13.58
C TYR A 29 -4.79 -7.66 13.04
N PRO A 30 -5.19 -7.32 11.79
CA PRO A 30 -6.50 -7.71 11.28
C PRO A 30 -6.63 -9.22 11.07
N LYS A 31 -7.82 -9.75 11.37
CA LYS A 31 -8.15 -11.18 11.15
C LYS A 31 -8.22 -11.54 9.65
N LYS A 32 -8.63 -10.59 8.81
CA LYS A 32 -8.86 -10.75 7.37
C LYS A 32 -8.59 -9.41 6.65
N LEU A 33 -8.14 -9.47 5.41
CA LEU A 33 -8.01 -8.30 4.53
C LEU A 33 -8.85 -8.49 3.28
N TYR A 34 -9.49 -7.41 2.85
CA TYR A 34 -10.21 -7.32 1.59
C TYR A 34 -9.45 -6.38 0.65
N PHE A 35 -9.25 -6.78 -0.60
CA PHE A 35 -8.48 -5.99 -1.56
C PHE A 35 -9.04 -6.14 -2.98
N LYS A 36 -8.67 -5.19 -3.84
CA LYS A 36 -8.92 -5.22 -5.29
C LYS A 36 -7.59 -5.11 -6.02
N GLY A 37 -7.40 -5.89 -7.08
CA GLY A 37 -6.13 -5.93 -7.83
C GLY A 37 -5.21 -7.06 -7.37
N LYS A 38 -3.90 -6.89 -7.58
CA LYS A 38 -2.87 -7.88 -7.22
C LYS A 38 -2.25 -7.51 -5.89
N LEU A 39 -2.21 -8.47 -4.96
CA LEU A 39 -1.48 -8.33 -3.71
C LEU A 39 -0.08 -8.95 -3.89
N ASP A 40 0.95 -8.10 -3.94
CA ASP A 40 2.34 -8.54 -4.09
C ASP A 40 3.05 -8.52 -2.74
N ILE A 41 3.04 -9.65 -2.04
CA ILE A 41 3.62 -9.80 -0.70
C ILE A 41 5.13 -10.05 -0.76
N LYS A 42 5.70 -10.22 -1.96
CA LYS A 42 7.11 -10.54 -2.15
C LYS A 42 8.02 -9.31 -2.24
N LYS A 43 7.46 -8.10 -2.31
CA LYS A 43 8.25 -6.88 -2.27
C LYS A 43 8.94 -6.77 -0.91
N SER A 44 10.25 -6.56 -0.94
CA SER A 44 11.12 -6.50 0.24
C SER A 44 10.74 -5.35 1.18
N HIS A 45 10.24 -4.26 0.61
CA HIS A 45 9.90 -3.03 1.32
C HIS A 45 8.60 -2.40 0.82
N THR A 46 7.96 -1.62 1.70
CA THR A 46 6.74 -0.87 1.40
C THR A 46 6.84 0.49 2.07
N LEU A 47 6.94 1.55 1.26
CA LEU A 47 6.97 2.92 1.74
C LEU A 47 5.54 3.50 1.86
N ALA A 48 5.13 3.85 3.07
CA ALA A 48 3.90 4.61 3.30
C ALA A 48 4.18 6.12 3.20
N ILE A 49 3.41 6.82 2.37
CA ILE A 49 3.50 8.28 2.21
C ILE A 49 2.23 8.91 2.76
N ILE A 50 2.38 9.69 3.83
CA ILE A 50 1.29 10.39 4.51
C ILE A 50 1.57 11.89 4.53
N GLY A 51 0.51 12.70 4.68
CA GLY A 51 0.65 14.16 4.70
C GLY A 51 -0.65 14.86 5.09
N SER A 52 -0.62 16.20 5.12
CA SER A 52 -1.79 17.01 5.42
C SER A 52 -2.89 16.83 4.37
N ARG A 53 -4.15 16.71 4.83
CA ARG A 53 -5.35 16.75 3.95
C ARG A 53 -5.47 18.07 3.19
N ARG A 54 -4.93 19.17 3.74
CA ARG A 54 -4.81 20.48 3.10
C ARG A 54 -3.33 20.80 2.91
N PHE A 55 -2.78 20.33 1.81
CA PHE A 55 -1.39 20.57 1.44
C PHE A 55 -1.25 21.87 0.63
N THR A 56 -0.06 22.45 0.65
CA THR A 56 0.30 23.57 -0.24
C THR A 56 0.78 23.05 -1.60
N ALA A 57 0.81 23.92 -2.62
CA ALA A 57 1.38 23.57 -3.93
C ALA A 57 2.83 23.06 -3.80
N TYR A 58 3.62 23.70 -2.93
CA TYR A 58 4.98 23.25 -2.63
C TYR A 58 5.02 21.85 -1.99
N GLY A 59 4.16 21.58 -1.01
CA GLY A 59 4.09 20.26 -0.37
C GLY A 59 3.75 19.15 -1.36
N LYS A 60 2.86 19.43 -2.32
CA LYS A 60 2.57 18.51 -3.43
C LYS A 60 3.81 18.25 -4.29
N GLN A 61 4.50 19.32 -4.72
CA GLN A 61 5.68 19.21 -5.57
C GLN A 61 6.80 18.40 -4.90
N VAL A 62 7.05 18.61 -3.62
CA VAL A 62 8.04 17.83 -2.87
C VAL A 62 7.66 16.35 -2.82
N ALA A 63 6.40 16.03 -2.53
CA ALA A 63 5.93 14.64 -2.51
C ALA A 63 6.07 13.96 -3.88
N GLU A 64 5.71 14.65 -4.97
CA GLU A 64 5.87 14.14 -6.33
C GLU A 64 7.34 13.90 -6.69
N ASN A 65 8.23 14.86 -6.40
CA ASN A 65 9.66 14.74 -6.65
C ASN A 65 10.29 13.56 -5.89
N LEU A 66 9.92 13.37 -4.62
CA LEU A 66 10.37 12.24 -3.81
C LEU A 66 9.92 10.91 -4.41
N ILE A 67 8.63 10.78 -4.76
CA ILE A 67 8.08 9.53 -5.30
C ILE A 67 8.74 9.18 -6.63
N VAL A 68 8.90 10.15 -7.53
CA VAL A 68 9.56 9.93 -8.82
C VAL A 68 11.02 9.52 -8.63
N GLY A 69 11.73 10.14 -7.69
CA GLY A 69 13.13 9.78 -7.38
C GLY A 69 13.30 8.39 -6.77
N LEU A 70 12.29 7.88 -6.07
CA LEU A 70 12.31 6.56 -5.42
C LEU A 70 11.70 5.45 -6.31
N ALA A 71 10.93 5.81 -7.33
CA ALA A 71 10.30 4.84 -8.22
C ALA A 71 11.34 4.00 -8.97
N GLY A 72 11.21 2.67 -8.89
CA GLY A 72 12.10 1.72 -9.58
C GLY A 72 13.24 1.19 -8.73
N TYR A 73 13.48 1.77 -7.54
CA TYR A 73 14.35 1.18 -6.53
C TYR A 73 13.60 0.07 -5.77
N ASP A 74 14.34 -0.89 -5.20
CA ASP A 74 13.78 -1.97 -4.38
C ASP A 74 13.52 -1.49 -2.95
N ILE A 75 12.53 -0.60 -2.80
CA ILE A 75 12.10 0.08 -1.56
C ILE A 75 10.57 0.19 -1.46
#